data_AF-A0A1A2ZST8-F1
#
_entry.id   AF-A0A1A2ZST8-F1
#
_cell.length_a   1.000
_cell.length_b   1.000
_cell.length_c   1.000
_cell.angle_alpha   90.00
_cell.angle_beta   90.00
_cell.angle_gamma   90.00
#
_symmetry.space_group_name_H-M   'P 1'
#
loop_
_entity.id
_entity.type
_entity.pdbx_description
1 polymer ?
#
loop_
_entity_poly.entity_id
_entity_poly.type
_entity_poly.pdbx_seq_one_letter_code
_entity_poly.pdbx_strand_id
1 'polypeptide(L)'
;MSFVFAAPEMVSGAASDLANIGSTISAASATAAAPTTGMVASAADEVSASVAALLSAHAAEYQAISAQAEAFHSQFVQALAAGATSYAATDAANASPLQALEQQLLGALNAPTQLLLGRPLIGNGADGAPGTGAPGGAGGTLIGNGGAGAPGQPGGKGGSAGLFGIGGAGGAGGVLWGAGGIGGTGRLGGATGGLRDARRGGGLFGAGGAGGNSVLIGNTAAGGAGAAGGNAVPLGDGGNGGTGGLLGLAGTNGMSAQ
;
A
#
# COMPACT_ATOMS: atom_id res chain seq x y z
N MET A 1 29.37 -21.04 0.67
CA MET A 1 27.91 -21.31 0.75
C MET A 1 27.29 -20.87 -0.56
N SER A 2 26.50 -21.71 -1.22
CA SER A 2 25.77 -21.33 -2.45
C SER A 2 24.45 -20.68 -2.06
N PHE A 3 24.23 -19.45 -2.50
CA PHE A 3 22.93 -18.79 -2.37
C PHE A 3 22.08 -19.16 -3.59
N VAL A 4 20.85 -19.63 -3.36
CA VAL A 4 19.86 -19.86 -4.41
C VAL A 4 18.99 -18.62 -4.48
N PHE A 5 19.01 -17.93 -5.60
CA PHE A 5 18.11 -16.82 -5.88
C PHE A 5 16.95 -17.38 -6.72
N ALA A 6 15.75 -17.42 -6.13
CA ALA A 6 14.51 -17.68 -6.85
C ALA A 6 13.79 -16.36 -7.08
N ALA A 7 13.11 -16.24 -8.23
CA ALA A 7 12.17 -15.15 -8.49
C ALA A 7 10.76 -15.77 -8.58
N PRO A 8 10.04 -15.94 -7.45
CA PRO A 8 8.77 -16.65 -7.41
C PRO A 8 7.73 -16.12 -8.40
N GLU A 9 7.73 -14.82 -8.65
CA GLU A 9 6.83 -14.13 -9.57
C GLU A 9 7.10 -14.50 -11.04
N MET A 10 8.38 -14.68 -11.40
CA MET A 10 8.76 -15.15 -12.74
C MET A 10 8.36 -16.60 -12.95
N VAL A 11 8.51 -17.43 -11.92
CA VAL A 11 8.16 -18.87 -11.98
C VAL A 11 6.64 -19.06 -12.04
N SER A 12 5.86 -18.26 -11.30
CA SER A 12 4.40 -18.30 -11.36
C SER A 12 3.85 -17.79 -12.70
N GLY A 13 4.48 -16.75 -13.28
CA GLY A 13 4.22 -16.31 -14.65
C GLY A 13 4.47 -17.42 -15.66
N ALA A 14 5.64 -18.05 -15.61
CA ALA A 14 5.98 -19.17 -16.50
C ALA A 14 5.02 -20.38 -16.34
N ALA A 15 4.59 -20.71 -15.12
CA ALA A 15 3.58 -21.75 -14.90
C ALA A 15 2.24 -21.41 -15.56
N SER A 16 1.84 -20.14 -15.55
CA SER A 16 0.62 -19.66 -16.21
C SER A 16 0.73 -19.75 -17.74
N ASP A 17 1.88 -19.38 -18.30
CA ASP A 17 2.13 -19.50 -19.74
C ASP A 17 2.12 -20.96 -20.20
N LEU A 18 2.72 -21.87 -19.41
CA LEU A 18 2.68 -23.30 -19.67
C LEU A 18 1.26 -23.87 -19.61
N ALA A 19 0.42 -23.41 -18.68
CA ALA A 19 -0.99 -23.81 -18.62
C ALA A 19 -1.74 -23.39 -19.91
N ASN A 20 -1.49 -22.18 -20.40
CA ASN A 20 -2.08 -21.67 -21.64
C ASN A 20 -1.63 -22.49 -22.87
N ILE A 21 -0.34 -22.83 -22.94
CA ILE A 21 0.20 -23.70 -24.00
C ILE A 21 -0.47 -25.07 -23.95
N GLY A 22 -0.56 -25.69 -22.77
CA GLY A 22 -1.20 -26.99 -22.59
C GLY A 22 -2.68 -26.98 -23.03
N SER A 23 -3.42 -25.93 -22.67
CA SER A 23 -4.81 -25.75 -23.10
C SER A 23 -4.93 -25.62 -24.62
N THR A 24 -4.04 -24.85 -25.25
CA THR A 24 -4.03 -24.66 -26.72
C THR A 24 -3.76 -25.97 -27.45
N ILE A 25 -2.79 -26.75 -26.98
CA ILE A 25 -2.44 -28.05 -27.56
C ILE A 25 -3.59 -29.04 -27.40
N SER A 26 -4.19 -29.11 -26.22
CA SER A 26 -5.34 -30.00 -25.96
C SER A 26 -6.53 -29.67 -26.86
N ALA A 27 -6.85 -28.38 -27.01
CA ALA A 27 -7.91 -27.93 -27.92
C ALA A 27 -7.62 -28.30 -29.40
N ALA A 28 -6.37 -28.16 -29.83
CA ALA A 28 -5.96 -28.56 -31.17
C ALA A 28 -6.05 -30.08 -31.37
N SER A 29 -5.58 -30.87 -30.39
CA SER A 29 -5.65 -32.34 -30.44
C SER A 29 -7.10 -32.84 -30.48
N ALA A 30 -7.98 -32.24 -29.69
CA ALA A 30 -9.41 -32.55 -29.66
C ALA A 30 -10.09 -32.23 -31.00
N THR A 31 -9.74 -31.09 -31.62
CA THR A 31 -10.29 -30.68 -32.93
C THR A 31 -9.83 -31.64 -34.05
N ALA A 32 -8.60 -32.14 -33.97
CA ALA A 32 -8.04 -33.08 -34.95
C ALA A 32 -8.53 -34.52 -34.77
N ALA A 33 -9.12 -34.89 -33.62
CA ALA A 33 -9.42 -36.28 -33.27
C ALA A 33 -10.39 -36.95 -34.25
N ALA A 34 -11.56 -36.37 -34.49
CA ALA A 34 -12.56 -36.93 -35.40
C ALA A 34 -12.09 -37.05 -36.86
N PRO A 35 -11.52 -36.00 -37.50
CA PRO A 35 -11.10 -36.10 -38.90
C PRO A 35 -9.91 -37.04 -39.14
N THR A 36 -9.08 -37.33 -38.13
CA THR A 36 -7.90 -38.20 -38.28
C THR A 36 -8.20 -39.67 -37.95
N THR A 37 -9.13 -39.94 -37.03
CA THR A 37 -9.53 -41.31 -36.66
C THR A 37 -10.64 -41.88 -37.56
N GLY A 38 -11.38 -41.00 -38.26
CA GLY A 38 -12.45 -41.36 -39.19
C GLY A 38 -12.05 -41.31 -40.67
N MET A 39 -10.77 -41.54 -41.01
CA MET A 39 -10.31 -41.44 -42.39
C MET A 39 -10.99 -42.49 -43.29
N VAL A 40 -11.45 -42.02 -44.45
CA VAL A 40 -12.09 -42.87 -45.47
C VAL A 40 -11.09 -43.17 -46.59
N ALA A 41 -11.16 -44.37 -47.17
CA ALA A 41 -10.34 -44.76 -48.31
C ALA A 41 -10.55 -43.83 -49.51
N SER A 42 -9.45 -43.42 -50.17
CA SER A 42 -9.50 -42.56 -51.36
C SER A 42 -10.03 -43.24 -52.61
N ALA A 43 -9.98 -44.58 -52.65
CA ALA A 43 -10.50 -45.41 -53.73
C ALA A 43 -10.98 -46.75 -53.16
N ALA A 44 -11.69 -47.52 -53.99
CA ALA A 44 -12.34 -48.78 -53.59
C ALA A 44 -11.39 -49.99 -53.49
N ASP A 45 -10.10 -49.79 -53.74
CA ASP A 45 -9.09 -50.85 -53.67
C ASP A 45 -8.63 -51.14 -52.24
N GLU A 46 -8.13 -52.35 -52.04
CA GLU A 46 -7.67 -52.85 -50.74
C GLU A 46 -6.46 -52.06 -50.22
N VAL A 47 -5.62 -51.49 -51.09
CA VAL A 47 -4.46 -50.70 -50.67
C VAL A 47 -4.95 -49.38 -50.06
N SER A 48 -5.85 -48.65 -50.73
CA SER A 48 -6.48 -47.43 -50.18
C SER A 48 -7.21 -47.69 -48.86
N ALA A 49 -7.94 -48.82 -48.75
CA ALA A 49 -8.59 -49.22 -47.50
C ALA A 49 -7.58 -49.50 -46.38
N SER A 50 -6.49 -50.21 -46.67
CA SER A 50 -5.44 -50.51 -45.69
C SER A 50 -4.69 -49.27 -45.21
N VAL A 51 -4.43 -48.30 -46.10
CA VAL A 51 -3.77 -47.03 -45.77
C VAL A 51 -4.66 -46.19 -44.86
N ALA A 52 -5.96 -46.08 -45.16
CA ALA A 52 -6.92 -45.36 -44.31
C ALA A 52 -7.04 -46.00 -42.92
N ALA A 53 -7.05 -47.33 -42.84
CA ALA A 53 -7.07 -48.07 -41.58
C ALA A 53 -5.79 -47.85 -40.76
N LEU A 54 -4.61 -47.89 -41.41
CA LEU A 54 -3.32 -47.63 -40.75
C LEU A 54 -3.25 -46.22 -40.16
N LEU A 55 -3.64 -45.21 -40.93
CA LEU A 55 -3.62 -43.81 -40.48
C LEU A 55 -4.63 -43.56 -39.36
N SER A 56 -5.81 -44.17 -39.44
CA SER A 56 -6.83 -44.09 -38.37
C SER A 56 -6.34 -44.74 -37.08
N ALA A 57 -5.67 -45.89 -37.17
CA ALA A 57 -5.08 -46.57 -36.01
C ALA A 57 -3.95 -45.74 -35.38
N HIS A 58 -3.06 -45.17 -36.20
CA HIS A 58 -2.01 -44.27 -35.73
C HIS A 58 -2.57 -43.01 -35.04
N ALA A 59 -3.65 -42.43 -35.59
CA ALA A 59 -4.33 -41.31 -34.98
C ALA A 59 -4.92 -41.68 -33.61
N ALA A 60 -5.49 -42.88 -33.46
CA ALA A 60 -6.02 -43.35 -32.18
C ALA A 60 -4.90 -43.55 -31.13
N GLU A 61 -3.75 -44.09 -31.52
CA GLU A 61 -2.57 -44.19 -30.65
C GLU A 61 -2.05 -42.81 -30.24
N TYR A 62 -1.98 -41.86 -31.20
CA TYR A 62 -1.60 -40.49 -30.92
C TYR A 62 -2.51 -39.85 -29.86
N GLN A 63 -3.83 -40.01 -29.98
CA GLN A 63 -4.78 -39.47 -28.99
C GLN A 63 -4.58 -40.08 -27.59
N ALA A 64 -4.28 -41.38 -27.51
CA ALA A 64 -4.00 -42.05 -26.25
C ALA A 64 -2.71 -41.56 -25.57
N ILE A 65 -1.68 -41.24 -26.36
CA ILE A 65 -0.43 -40.66 -25.86
C ILE A 65 -0.62 -39.19 -25.48
N SER A 66 -1.37 -38.41 -26.27
CA SER A 66 -1.69 -37.02 -25.98
C SER A 66 -2.41 -36.86 -24.65
N ALA A 67 -3.36 -37.74 -24.32
CA ALA A 67 -4.03 -37.73 -23.02
C ALA A 67 -3.06 -37.98 -21.84
N GLN A 68 -2.06 -38.86 -22.01
CA GLN A 68 -1.04 -39.09 -20.99
C GLN A 68 -0.09 -37.89 -20.85
N ALA A 69 0.29 -37.27 -21.97
CA ALA A 69 1.11 -36.07 -21.99
C ALA A 69 0.42 -34.87 -21.33
N GLU A 70 -0.89 -34.69 -21.56
CA GLU A 70 -1.71 -33.67 -20.90
C GLU A 70 -1.74 -33.85 -19.38
N ALA A 71 -1.94 -35.09 -18.90
CA ALA A 71 -1.93 -35.38 -17.47
C ALA A 71 -0.57 -35.07 -16.83
N PHE A 72 0.52 -35.48 -17.49
CA PHE A 72 1.88 -35.16 -17.03
C PHE A 72 2.14 -33.65 -17.03
N HIS A 73 1.78 -32.95 -18.10
CA HIS A 73 1.95 -31.50 -18.22
C HIS A 73 1.19 -30.76 -17.12
N SER A 74 -0.05 -31.17 -16.84
CA SER A 74 -0.86 -30.57 -15.79
C SER A 74 -0.24 -30.77 -14.40
N GLN A 75 0.33 -31.95 -14.12
CA GLN A 75 1.06 -32.22 -12.88
C GLN A 75 2.35 -31.40 -12.79
N PHE A 76 3.09 -31.26 -13.89
CA PHE A 76 4.30 -30.45 -13.96
C PHE A 76 4.02 -28.98 -13.65
N VAL A 77 3.00 -28.39 -14.30
CA VAL A 77 2.58 -27.00 -14.04
C VAL A 77 2.16 -26.81 -12.59
N GLN A 78 1.41 -27.76 -12.03
CA GLN A 78 1.00 -27.70 -10.63
C GLN A 78 2.19 -27.76 -9.67
N ALA A 79 3.16 -28.63 -9.91
CA ALA A 79 4.39 -28.73 -9.11
C ALA A 79 5.23 -27.46 -9.21
N LEU A 80 5.33 -26.86 -10.40
CA LEU A 80 6.06 -25.62 -10.63
C LEU A 80 5.44 -24.44 -9.85
N ALA A 81 4.11 -24.31 -9.91
CA ALA A 81 3.39 -23.30 -9.15
C ALA A 81 3.53 -23.51 -7.63
N ALA A 82 3.42 -24.75 -7.15
CA ALA A 82 3.63 -25.08 -5.74
C ALA A 82 5.06 -24.74 -5.27
N GLY A 83 6.06 -25.01 -6.11
CA GLY A 83 7.44 -24.63 -5.86
C GLY A 83 7.60 -23.11 -5.69
N ALA A 84 7.04 -22.31 -6.60
CA ALA A 84 7.07 -20.85 -6.51
C ALA A 84 6.47 -20.33 -5.19
N THR A 85 5.30 -20.84 -4.80
CA THR A 85 4.66 -20.44 -3.54
C THR A 85 5.49 -20.83 -2.30
N SER A 86 6.20 -21.96 -2.37
CA SER A 86 7.06 -22.43 -1.27
C SER A 86 8.29 -21.53 -1.08
N TYR A 87 8.91 -21.07 -2.18
CA TYR A 87 10.00 -20.10 -2.12
C TYR A 87 9.51 -18.74 -1.59
N ALA A 88 8.38 -18.23 -2.08
CA ALA A 88 7.79 -16.98 -1.57
C ALA A 88 7.43 -17.06 -0.07
N ALA A 89 6.88 -18.19 0.38
CA ALA A 89 6.57 -18.42 1.79
C ALA A 89 7.84 -18.46 2.66
N THR A 90 8.93 -19.01 2.14
CA THR A 90 10.22 -19.04 2.84
C THR A 90 10.80 -17.64 3.01
N ASP A 91 10.74 -16.79 1.97
CA ASP A 91 11.18 -15.40 2.08
C ASP A 91 10.33 -14.61 3.09
N ALA A 92 9.00 -14.79 3.08
CA ALA A 92 8.12 -14.18 4.07
C ALA A 92 8.40 -14.67 5.50
N ALA A 93 8.63 -15.98 5.67
CA ALA A 93 8.96 -16.57 6.96
C ALA A 93 10.32 -16.08 7.50
N ASN A 94 11.27 -15.75 6.62
CA ASN A 94 12.57 -15.19 7.00
C ASN A 94 12.50 -13.69 7.34
N ALA A 95 11.57 -12.93 6.75
CA ALA A 95 11.38 -11.50 7.06
C ALA A 95 10.60 -11.26 8.37
N SER A 96 9.64 -12.13 8.69
CA SER A 96 8.76 -11.96 9.87
C SER A 96 9.49 -11.88 11.24
N PRO A 97 10.55 -12.65 11.53
CA PRO A 97 11.24 -12.61 12.81
C PRO A 97 12.02 -11.30 12.99
N LEU A 98 12.54 -10.75 11.89
CA LEU A 98 13.22 -9.45 11.91
C LEU A 98 12.23 -8.32 12.21
N GLN A 99 11.05 -8.31 11.58
CA GLN A 99 10.00 -7.34 11.86
C GLN A 99 9.50 -7.45 13.32
N ALA A 100 9.32 -8.68 13.82
CA ALA A 100 8.93 -8.89 15.22
C ALA A 100 10.02 -8.40 16.19
N LEU A 101 11.30 -8.67 15.90
CA LEU A 101 12.42 -8.18 16.68
C LEU A 101 12.51 -6.65 16.69
N GLU A 102 12.31 -6.01 15.54
CA GLU A 102 12.26 -4.54 15.44
C GLU A 102 11.13 -3.96 16.31
N GLN A 103 9.93 -4.55 16.25
CA GLN A 103 8.80 -4.11 17.08
C GLN A 103 9.06 -4.33 18.57
N GLN A 104 9.69 -5.45 18.95
CA GLN A 104 10.08 -5.72 20.34
C GLN A 104 11.12 -4.71 20.83
N LEU A 105 12.12 -4.39 20.01
CA LEU A 105 13.15 -3.42 20.36
C LEU A 105 12.57 -2.01 20.46
N LEU A 106 11.73 -1.58 19.52
CA LEU A 106 11.01 -0.30 19.60
C LEU A 106 10.10 -0.25 20.83
N GLY A 107 9.39 -1.34 21.14
CA GLY A 107 8.57 -1.46 22.34
C GLY A 107 9.40 -1.30 23.62
N ALA A 108 10.55 -1.98 23.71
CA ALA A 108 11.45 -1.88 24.85
C ALA A 108 12.05 -0.47 25.01
N LEU A 109 12.42 0.19 23.90
CA LEU A 109 12.91 1.58 23.91
C LEU A 109 11.81 2.58 24.29
N ASN A 110 10.58 2.33 23.86
CA ASN A 110 9.44 3.21 24.13
C ASN A 110 8.82 2.99 25.52
N ALA A 111 9.00 1.82 26.15
CA ALA A 111 8.36 1.48 27.41
C ALA A 111 8.64 2.49 28.54
N PRO A 112 9.89 2.96 28.77
CA PRO A 112 10.16 3.94 29.83
C PRO A 112 9.45 5.27 29.60
N THR A 113 9.48 5.81 28.38
CA THR A 113 8.81 7.08 28.06
C THR A 113 7.30 6.95 27.99
N GLN A 114 6.78 5.80 27.54
CA GLN A 114 5.34 5.55 27.55
C GLN A 114 4.82 5.51 28.99
N LEU A 115 5.58 4.93 29.92
CA LEU A 115 5.24 4.90 31.33
C LEU A 115 5.35 6.27 32.01
N LEU A 116 6.42 7.03 31.73
CA LEU A 116 6.68 8.31 32.40
C LEU A 116 5.93 9.50 31.78
N LEU A 117 5.73 9.49 30.45
CA LEU A 117 5.25 10.64 29.67
C LEU A 117 3.94 10.34 28.93
N GLY A 118 3.41 9.12 29.03
CA GLY A 118 2.20 8.68 28.33
C GLY A 118 2.34 8.63 26.80
N ARG A 119 3.58 8.74 26.29
CA ARG A 119 3.90 8.84 24.87
C ARG A 119 5.20 8.08 24.55
N PRO A 120 5.32 7.49 23.35
CA PRO A 120 6.50 6.73 22.99
C PRO A 120 7.70 7.67 22.83
N LEU A 121 8.93 7.15 22.89
CA LEU A 121 10.14 7.91 22.60
C LEU A 121 10.28 8.13 21.10
N ILE A 122 10.07 7.05 20.34
CA ILE A 122 10.17 6.96 18.90
C ILE A 122 8.87 6.38 18.34
N GLY A 123 8.27 7.07 17.37
CA GLY A 123 7.11 6.57 16.63
C GLY A 123 6.22 7.70 16.10
N ASN A 124 5.55 7.48 14.98
CA ASN A 124 4.60 8.48 14.47
C ASN A 124 3.29 8.43 15.24
N GLY A 125 2.57 9.56 15.26
CA GLY A 125 1.23 9.64 15.80
C GLY A 125 0.24 8.94 14.88
N ALA A 126 -0.78 8.31 15.45
CA ALA A 126 -1.85 7.67 14.69
C ALA A 126 -2.69 8.71 13.94
N ASP A 127 -3.05 8.44 12.70
CA ASP A 127 -3.98 9.31 11.96
C ASP A 127 -5.38 9.25 12.58
N GLY A 128 -6.13 10.34 12.43
CA GLY A 128 -7.53 10.37 12.81
C GLY A 128 -8.35 9.34 12.02
N ALA A 129 -9.35 8.73 12.66
CA ALA A 129 -10.21 7.76 12.01
C ALA A 129 -10.91 8.36 10.77
N PRO A 130 -10.80 7.75 9.57
CA PRO A 130 -11.33 8.34 8.34
C PRO A 130 -12.82 8.71 8.41
N GLY A 131 -13.19 9.89 7.89
CA GLY A 131 -14.58 10.36 7.80
C GLY A 131 -15.20 10.83 9.12
N THR A 132 -14.47 10.77 10.23
CA THR A 132 -14.97 11.16 11.56
C THR A 132 -14.67 12.61 11.94
N GLY A 133 -13.77 13.29 11.22
CA GLY A 133 -13.19 14.56 11.67
C GLY A 133 -12.30 14.41 12.93
N ALA A 134 -11.94 13.20 13.33
CA ALA A 134 -11.08 12.97 14.50
C ALA A 134 -9.69 13.62 14.34
N PRO A 135 -9.12 14.14 15.43
CA PRO A 135 -7.76 14.66 15.40
C PRO A 135 -6.73 13.52 15.22
N GLY A 136 -5.61 13.85 14.61
CA GLY A 136 -4.43 12.99 14.60
C GLY A 136 -3.77 12.93 15.97
N GLY A 137 -3.27 11.75 16.33
CA GLY A 137 -2.49 11.50 17.52
C GLY A 137 -1.12 12.17 17.46
N ALA A 138 -0.55 12.45 18.62
CA ALA A 138 0.78 13.05 18.70
C ALA A 138 1.87 12.00 18.46
N GLY A 139 2.98 12.40 17.82
CA GLY A 139 4.15 11.56 17.60
C GLY A 139 4.92 11.23 18.88
N GLY A 140 6.02 10.49 18.75
CA GLY A 140 6.95 10.19 19.82
C GLY A 140 7.52 11.46 20.45
N THR A 141 8.07 11.35 21.64
CA THR A 141 8.60 12.50 22.39
C THR A 141 9.92 13.00 21.79
N LEU A 142 10.78 12.08 21.34
CA LEU A 142 12.06 12.40 20.70
C LEU A 142 11.97 12.38 19.19
N ILE A 143 11.50 11.28 18.60
CA ILE A 143 11.40 11.13 17.14
C ILE A 143 9.99 10.71 16.77
N GLY A 144 9.36 11.44 15.86
CA GLY A 144 8.05 11.07 15.35
C GLY A 144 7.28 12.24 14.77
N ASN A 145 6.64 11.98 13.63
CA ASN A 145 5.69 12.92 13.05
C ASN A 145 4.36 12.84 13.78
N GLY A 146 3.61 13.94 13.79
CA GLY A 146 2.22 13.89 14.23
C GLY A 146 1.33 13.20 13.19
N GLY A 147 0.30 12.49 13.64
CA GLY A 147 -0.68 11.89 12.74
C GLY A 147 -1.53 12.96 12.04
N ALA A 148 -2.01 12.67 10.84
CA ALA A 148 -2.93 13.55 10.12
C ALA A 148 -4.30 13.58 10.79
N GLY A 149 -4.96 14.74 10.77
CA GLY A 149 -6.37 14.83 11.13
C GLY A 149 -7.26 14.20 10.07
N ALA A 150 -8.34 13.54 10.47
CA ALA A 150 -9.29 12.96 9.53
C ALA A 150 -10.12 14.05 8.82
N PRO A 151 -10.51 13.84 7.56
CA PRO A 151 -11.55 14.66 6.93
C PRO A 151 -12.87 14.60 7.70
N GLY A 152 -13.61 15.71 7.79
CA GLY A 152 -14.87 15.80 8.54
C GLY A 152 -15.56 17.17 8.46
N GLN A 153 -16.71 17.33 9.11
CA GLN A 153 -17.43 18.61 9.21
C GLN A 153 -17.49 19.07 10.68
N PRO A 154 -16.45 19.72 11.23
CA PRO A 154 -15.21 20.20 10.60
C PRO A 154 -14.09 19.15 10.46
N GLY A 155 -13.04 19.48 9.72
CA GLY A 155 -11.85 18.63 9.55
C GLY A 155 -11.05 18.52 10.85
N GLY A 156 -10.48 17.34 11.10
CA GLY A 156 -9.72 17.04 12.31
C GLY A 156 -8.39 17.79 12.39
N LYS A 157 -7.94 18.13 13.59
CA LYS A 157 -6.62 18.75 13.79
C LYS A 157 -5.50 17.73 13.55
N GLY A 158 -4.40 18.16 12.92
CA GLY A 158 -3.16 17.37 12.87
C GLY A 158 -2.50 17.21 14.24
N GLY A 159 -1.89 16.05 14.48
CA GLY A 159 -1.18 15.73 15.71
C GLY A 159 0.14 16.49 15.82
N SER A 160 0.61 16.75 17.04
CA SER A 160 1.93 17.35 17.24
C SER A 160 3.06 16.35 17.00
N ALA A 161 4.19 16.83 16.48
CA ALA A 161 5.40 16.03 16.33
C ALA A 161 6.19 15.89 17.65
N GLY A 162 7.21 15.04 17.62
CA GLY A 162 8.25 14.95 18.65
C GLY A 162 9.29 16.06 18.56
N LEU A 163 10.40 15.91 19.28
CA LEU A 163 11.53 16.84 19.19
C LEU A 163 12.09 16.92 17.77
N PHE A 164 12.17 15.78 17.09
CA PHE A 164 12.50 15.63 15.68
C PHE A 164 11.30 15.03 14.95
N GLY A 165 10.67 15.84 14.12
CA GLY A 165 9.54 15.42 13.31
C GLY A 165 8.79 16.60 12.72
N ILE A 166 7.79 16.28 11.92
CA ILE A 166 6.89 17.22 11.27
C ILE A 166 5.51 17.04 11.87
N GLY A 167 4.84 18.14 12.20
CA GLY A 167 3.48 18.10 12.69
C GLY A 167 2.52 17.53 11.63
N GLY A 168 1.50 16.80 12.07
CA GLY A 168 0.56 16.17 11.16
C GLY A 168 -0.26 17.19 10.36
N ALA A 169 -0.68 16.85 9.15
CA ALA A 169 -1.57 17.73 8.39
C ALA A 169 -2.96 17.82 9.06
N GLY A 170 -3.62 18.97 8.93
CA GLY A 170 -5.03 19.11 9.26
C GLY A 170 -5.91 18.37 8.26
N GLY A 171 -6.98 17.74 8.76
CA GLY A 171 -7.96 17.05 7.93
C GLY A 171 -8.79 18.00 7.10
N ALA A 172 -9.23 17.56 5.92
CA ALA A 172 -10.08 18.39 5.07
C ALA A 172 -11.45 18.67 5.72
N GLY A 173 -11.94 19.88 5.55
CA GLY A 173 -13.32 20.25 5.88
C GLY A 173 -14.28 19.63 4.87
N GLY A 174 -15.44 19.18 5.34
CA GLY A 174 -16.43 18.54 4.48
C GLY A 174 -17.16 19.52 3.57
N VAL A 175 -17.90 18.95 2.63
CA VAL A 175 -18.28 19.61 1.38
C VAL A 175 -19.16 20.84 1.58
N LEU A 176 -20.09 20.87 2.55
CA LEU A 176 -21.06 21.97 2.67
C LEU A 176 -20.67 23.05 3.70
N TRP A 177 -20.34 22.68 4.94
CA TRP A 177 -20.12 23.67 6.03
C TRP A 177 -18.86 23.43 6.85
N GLY A 178 -17.96 22.54 6.41
CA GLY A 178 -16.78 22.14 7.17
C GLY A 178 -15.57 23.04 6.90
N ALA A 179 -15.05 23.69 7.95
CA ALA A 179 -13.72 24.28 7.89
C ALA A 179 -12.64 23.19 7.85
N GLY A 180 -11.51 23.51 7.21
CA GLY A 180 -10.32 22.67 7.26
C GLY A 180 -9.72 22.59 8.66
N GLY A 181 -9.19 21.43 9.02
CA GLY A 181 -8.52 21.21 10.29
C GLY A 181 -7.21 21.98 10.38
N ILE A 182 -6.82 22.41 11.58
CA ILE A 182 -5.53 23.08 11.80
C ILE A 182 -4.41 22.02 11.70
N GLY A 183 -3.28 22.40 11.13
CA GLY A 183 -2.07 21.57 11.17
C GLY A 183 -1.58 21.27 12.59
N GLY A 184 -0.77 20.24 12.72
CA GLY A 184 -0.12 19.85 13.96
C GLY A 184 1.17 20.64 14.20
N THR A 185 1.50 20.95 15.45
CA THR A 185 2.73 21.69 15.78
C THR A 185 3.97 20.82 15.61
N GLY A 186 5.10 21.41 15.20
CA GLY A 186 6.36 20.68 14.99
C GLY A 186 7.07 20.14 16.25
N ARG A 187 6.46 20.21 17.46
CA ARG A 187 7.10 19.82 18.73
C ARG A 187 6.17 19.30 19.84
N LEU A 188 6.80 18.61 20.81
CA LEU A 188 6.31 18.38 22.17
C LEU A 188 6.45 19.67 23.03
N GLY A 189 5.32 20.22 23.49
CA GLY A 189 5.28 21.33 24.44
C GLY A 189 4.96 22.68 23.78
N GLY A 190 3.67 22.95 23.61
CA GLY A 190 3.16 24.23 23.11
C GLY A 190 1.71 24.48 23.54
N ALA A 191 1.37 24.09 24.77
CA ALA A 191 0.15 24.52 25.47
C ALA A 191 0.53 25.46 26.63
N THR A 192 1.48 26.38 26.42
CA THR A 192 1.77 27.49 27.35
C THR A 192 1.55 28.86 26.71
N GLY A 193 0.70 28.93 25.69
CA GLY A 193 0.08 30.16 25.25
C GLY A 193 -1.42 29.97 25.30
N GLY A 194 -2.11 30.66 26.22
CA GLY A 194 -3.55 30.84 26.13
C GLY A 194 -3.94 31.41 24.76
N LEU A 195 -5.25 31.55 24.54
CA LEU A 195 -5.96 31.97 23.33
C LEU A 195 -5.49 33.31 22.66
N ARG A 196 -4.33 33.87 23.03
CA ARG A 196 -3.79 35.14 22.53
C ARG A 196 -2.33 35.10 22.05
N ASP A 197 -1.57 34.02 22.25
CA ASP A 197 -0.13 33.98 21.86
C ASP A 197 0.29 32.75 21.04
N ALA A 198 -0.60 32.23 20.19
CA ALA A 198 -0.23 31.25 19.15
C ALA A 198 0.80 31.80 18.12
N ARG A 199 1.22 33.07 18.23
CA ARG A 199 2.14 33.76 17.32
C ARG A 199 3.61 33.79 17.78
N ARG A 200 3.98 33.22 18.93
CA ARG A 200 5.39 33.22 19.42
C ARG A 200 5.97 31.84 19.76
N GLY A 201 5.16 30.79 19.70
CA GLY A 201 5.51 29.48 20.25
C GLY A 201 5.88 28.44 19.19
N GLY A 202 6.91 28.69 18.39
CA GLY A 202 7.69 27.58 17.85
C GLY A 202 8.70 27.14 18.92
N GLY A 203 9.07 25.86 18.99
CA GLY A 203 10.25 25.50 19.78
C GLY A 203 11.42 25.24 18.85
N LEU A 204 12.67 25.57 19.17
CA LEU A 204 13.80 24.69 18.80
C LEU A 204 13.99 24.02 17.39
N PHE A 205 13.22 22.97 17.03
CA PHE A 205 13.37 22.00 15.91
C PHE A 205 11.97 21.53 15.44
N GLY A 206 11.83 21.14 14.17
CA GLY A 206 10.66 20.42 13.65
C GLY A 206 9.65 21.33 12.91
N ALA A 207 9.20 20.90 11.73
CA ALA A 207 8.32 21.70 10.89
C ALA A 207 6.84 21.59 11.33
N GLY A 208 6.10 22.67 11.16
CA GLY A 208 4.65 22.67 11.39
C GLY A 208 3.90 21.90 10.30
N GLY A 209 2.81 21.24 10.68
CA GLY A 209 1.91 20.59 9.73
C GLY A 209 1.09 21.60 8.94
N ALA A 210 0.78 21.24 7.70
CA ALA A 210 -0.11 22.04 6.86
C ALA A 210 -1.55 22.05 7.40
N GLY A 211 -2.27 23.13 7.17
CA GLY A 211 -3.71 23.19 7.42
C GLY A 211 -4.51 22.41 6.38
N GLY A 212 -5.66 21.89 6.79
CA GLY A 212 -6.56 21.14 5.93
C GLY A 212 -7.30 22.06 4.96
N ASN A 213 -7.60 21.54 3.77
CA ASN A 213 -8.37 22.28 2.77
C ASN A 213 -9.88 22.22 3.07
N SER A 214 -10.65 23.12 2.48
CA SER A 214 -12.13 23.09 2.49
C SER A 214 -12.66 23.12 1.06
N VAL A 215 -13.80 22.46 0.80
CA VAL A 215 -14.17 22.09 -0.58
C VAL A 215 -15.12 23.07 -1.30
N LEU A 216 -16.26 23.62 -0.75
CA LEU A 216 -17.04 24.77 -1.32
C LEU A 216 -18.49 24.99 -0.76
N ILE A 217 -18.89 26.28 -0.63
CA ILE A 217 -20.20 26.97 -0.38
C ILE A 217 -20.52 27.32 1.09
N GLY A 218 -19.88 28.38 1.59
CA GLY A 218 -20.33 29.11 2.78
C GLY A 218 -19.25 30.05 3.33
N ASN A 219 -19.63 31.17 3.94
CA ASN A 219 -18.72 32.11 4.63
C ASN A 219 -17.91 31.44 5.78
N THR A 220 -18.27 30.21 6.17
CA THR A 220 -17.62 29.42 7.21
C THR A 220 -16.68 28.34 6.68
N ALA A 221 -16.60 28.13 5.35
CA ALA A 221 -15.73 27.14 4.72
C ALA A 221 -14.29 27.67 4.54
N ALA A 222 -13.66 28.06 5.65
CA ALA A 222 -12.28 28.50 5.65
C ALA A 222 -11.31 27.31 5.58
N GLY A 223 -10.17 27.52 4.93
CA GLY A 223 -9.06 26.59 5.02
C GLY A 223 -8.49 26.57 6.44
N GLY A 224 -8.01 25.40 6.86
CA GLY A 224 -7.37 25.25 8.16
C GLY A 224 -6.06 26.02 8.21
N ALA A 225 -5.71 26.60 9.35
CA ALA A 225 -4.41 27.25 9.50
C ALA A 225 -3.27 26.22 9.49
N GLY A 226 -2.15 26.59 8.90
CA GLY A 226 -0.89 25.87 9.08
C GLY A 226 -0.36 26.07 10.50
N ALA A 227 0.35 25.08 11.02
CA ALA A 227 0.90 25.17 12.36
C ALA A 227 2.26 25.86 12.39
N ALA A 228 2.59 26.49 13.52
CA ALA A 228 3.93 27.01 13.74
C ALA A 228 5.00 25.90 13.66
N GLY A 229 6.13 26.25 13.05
CA GLY A 229 7.32 25.42 13.00
C GLY A 229 8.21 25.63 14.21
N GLY A 230 9.44 25.12 14.12
CA GLY A 230 10.45 25.28 15.15
C GLY A 230 11.30 26.56 15.02
N ASN A 231 11.97 26.96 16.10
CA ASN A 231 12.69 28.23 16.13
C ASN A 231 14.16 28.17 15.64
N ALA A 232 14.75 27.00 15.39
CA ALA A 232 16.07 26.93 14.78
C ALA A 232 15.95 27.13 13.26
N VAL A 233 16.49 28.24 12.77
CA VAL A 233 16.80 28.42 11.35
C VAL A 233 17.96 27.48 10.99
N PRO A 234 17.89 26.59 9.97
CA PRO A 234 16.83 26.34 8.97
C PRO A 234 15.97 25.06 9.21
N LEU A 235 15.90 24.52 10.44
CA LEU A 235 15.33 23.18 10.72
C LEU A 235 13.84 23.19 11.16
N GLY A 236 13.12 24.31 11.04
CA GLY A 236 11.81 24.48 11.69
C GLY A 236 10.82 25.41 11.00
N ASP A 237 10.53 25.23 9.71
CA ASP A 237 9.53 26.08 9.06
C ASP A 237 8.10 25.85 9.55
N GLY A 238 7.32 26.93 9.54
CA GLY A 238 5.87 26.86 9.71
C GLY A 238 5.21 26.06 8.58
N GLY A 239 4.14 25.34 8.92
CA GLY A 239 3.33 24.65 7.92
C GLY A 239 2.49 25.63 7.11
N ASN A 240 2.21 25.31 5.85
CA ASN A 240 1.34 26.14 5.01
C ASN A 240 -0.11 26.12 5.49
N GLY A 241 -0.85 27.21 5.30
CA GLY A 241 -2.29 27.23 5.46
C GLY A 241 -3.00 26.40 4.39
N GLY A 242 -4.13 25.81 4.75
CA GLY A 242 -5.01 25.10 3.83
C GLY A 242 -5.83 26.06 2.98
N THR A 243 -6.31 25.60 1.83
CA THR A 243 -7.13 26.41 0.93
C THR A 243 -8.57 26.53 1.44
N GLY A 244 -9.15 27.73 1.30
CA GLY A 244 -10.57 28.00 1.54
C GLY A 244 -11.45 27.53 0.38
N GLY A 245 -12.76 27.34 0.62
CA GLY A 245 -13.74 27.14 -0.45
C GLY A 245 -13.93 28.43 -1.29
N LEU A 246 -14.68 28.38 -2.39
CA LEU A 246 -14.86 29.51 -3.35
C LEU A 246 -15.19 30.89 -2.73
N LEU A 247 -15.87 30.91 -1.57
CA LEU A 247 -16.21 32.13 -0.82
C LEU A 247 -15.57 32.18 0.58
N GLY A 248 -14.75 31.19 0.93
CA GLY A 248 -14.09 31.05 2.22
C GLY A 248 -12.67 31.57 2.19
N LEU A 249 -12.18 32.05 3.33
CA LEU A 249 -10.80 32.54 3.44
C LEU A 249 -9.81 31.36 3.42
N ALA A 250 -8.67 31.57 2.77
CA ALA A 250 -7.54 30.65 2.93
C ALA A 250 -7.09 30.63 4.40
N GLY A 251 -6.63 29.47 4.86
CA GLY A 251 -5.95 29.33 6.13
C GLY A 251 -4.66 30.14 6.13
N THR A 252 -4.32 30.70 7.28
CA THR A 252 -3.04 31.40 7.43
C THR A 252 -1.89 30.41 7.47
N ASN A 253 -0.75 30.77 6.89
CA ASN A 253 0.49 30.03 7.08
C ASN A 253 0.92 30.06 8.56
N GLY A 254 1.58 28.98 8.98
CA GLY A 254 2.30 28.90 10.24
C GLY A 254 3.52 29.81 10.21
N MET A 255 3.92 30.27 11.40
CA MET A 255 5.08 31.15 11.52
C MET A 255 6.38 30.35 11.48
N SER A 256 7.33 30.77 10.65
CA SER A 256 8.74 30.38 10.68
C SER A 256 9.53 31.34 11.57
N ALA A 257 10.61 30.89 12.21
CA ALA A 257 11.56 31.79 12.86
C ALA A 257 12.35 32.61 11.81
N GLN A 258 12.54 33.90 12.08
CA GLN A 258 13.46 34.78 11.35
C GLN A 258 14.82 34.80 12.04
#